data_AF-A0A6G3MKW9-F1
#
_entry.id   AF-A0A6G3MKW9-F1
#
_cell.length_a   1.000
_cell.length_b   1.000
_cell.length_c   1.000
_cell.angle_alpha   90.00
_cell.angle_beta   90.00
_cell.angle_gamma   90.00
#
_symmetry.space_group_name_H-M   'P 1'
#
loop_
_entity.id
_entity.type
_entity.pdbx_description
1 polymer ?
#
loop_
_entity_poly.entity_id
_entity_poly.type
_entity_poly.pdbx_seq_one_letter_code
_entity_poly.pdbx_strand_id
1 'polypeptide(L)'
;MSESWRKELKKLIAEKEKADQSKNYKKIALYCESIGRLLFENGFIKESIEQFEEQAQIFMRQNKKLDLAKTYHIISDVYADSGDLELSLKFALKYNNISRDEGSFAEIQRATATLGRIYYLMACTLEKEHERHDYLKKSLEFYNLSQSTVETLCGTVPKNE
;
A
#
# COMPACT_ATOMS: atom_id res chain seq x y z
N MET A 1 -10.96 25.48 9.93
CA MET A 1 -9.97 24.67 9.16
C MET A 1 -10.62 23.52 8.35
N SER A 2 -11.94 23.42 8.22
CA SER A 2 -12.62 22.26 7.59
C SER A 2 -12.91 22.37 6.08
N GLU A 3 -12.66 23.51 5.44
CA GLU A 3 -13.08 23.76 4.04
C GLU A 3 -11.95 23.64 3.00
N SER A 4 -10.69 23.80 3.39
CA SER A 4 -9.56 23.86 2.43
C SER A 4 -9.37 22.54 1.66
N TRP A 5 -9.34 21.41 2.39
CA TRP A 5 -9.17 20.10 1.78
C TRP A 5 -10.35 19.69 0.90
N ARG A 6 -11.58 20.12 1.24
CA ARG A 6 -12.79 19.87 0.42
C ARG A 6 -12.73 20.61 -0.92
N LYS A 7 -12.17 21.83 -0.93
CA LYS A 7 -11.95 22.59 -2.16
C LYS A 7 -10.90 21.89 -3.04
N GLU A 8 -9.82 21.42 -2.45
CA GLU A 8 -8.80 20.65 -3.18
C GLU A 8 -9.36 19.33 -3.70
N LEU A 9 -10.13 18.60 -2.89
CA LEU A 9 -10.81 17.37 -3.32
C LEU A 9 -11.70 17.61 -4.54
N LYS A 10 -12.55 18.65 -4.52
CA LYS A 10 -13.40 19.01 -5.66
C LYS A 10 -12.58 19.31 -6.91
N LYS A 11 -11.44 20.01 -6.76
CA LYS A 11 -10.54 20.30 -7.87
C LYS A 11 -9.92 19.03 -8.44
N LEU A 12 -9.42 18.12 -7.59
CA LEU A 12 -8.84 16.84 -8.03
C LEU A 12 -9.87 15.96 -8.76
N ILE A 13 -11.11 15.91 -8.27
CA ILE A 13 -12.20 15.17 -8.93
C ILE A 13 -12.48 15.76 -10.33
N ALA A 14 -12.60 17.07 -10.45
CA ALA A 14 -12.82 17.73 -11.74
C ALA A 14 -11.66 17.49 -12.73
N GLU A 15 -10.40 17.48 -12.25
CA GLU A 15 -9.25 17.17 -13.09
C GLU A 15 -9.19 15.68 -13.50
N LYS A 16 -9.62 14.78 -12.62
CA LYS A 16 -9.78 13.35 -12.93
C LYS A 16 -10.84 13.14 -14.01
N GLU A 17 -12.00 13.81 -13.91
CA GLU A 17 -13.06 13.75 -14.92
C GLU A 17 -12.58 14.25 -16.30
N LYS A 18 -11.83 15.35 -16.36
CA LYS A 18 -11.21 15.83 -17.60
C LYS A 18 -10.20 14.82 -18.18
N ALA A 19 -9.42 14.17 -17.31
CA ALA A 19 -8.50 13.11 -17.71
C ALA A 19 -9.25 11.88 -18.26
N ASP A 20 -10.40 11.54 -17.69
CA ASP A 20 -11.27 10.44 -18.15
C ASP A 20 -11.88 10.71 -19.53
N GLN A 21 -12.41 11.93 -19.75
CA GLN A 21 -12.92 12.36 -21.06
C GLN A 21 -11.87 12.27 -22.17
N SER A 22 -10.60 12.52 -21.82
CA SER A 22 -9.47 12.41 -22.75
C SER A 22 -8.80 11.02 -22.76
N LYS A 23 -9.35 10.04 -22.04
CA LYS A 23 -8.81 8.67 -21.86
C LYS A 23 -7.35 8.66 -21.41
N ASN A 24 -6.93 9.66 -20.64
CA ASN A 24 -5.57 9.77 -20.13
C ASN A 24 -5.42 8.96 -18.84
N TYR A 25 -5.34 7.63 -18.98
CA TYR A 25 -5.28 6.71 -17.85
C TYR A 25 -4.10 6.95 -16.90
N LYS A 26 -2.98 7.49 -17.40
CA LYS A 26 -1.85 7.87 -16.55
C LYS A 26 -2.23 8.99 -15.58
N LYS A 27 -2.93 10.02 -16.06
CA LYS A 27 -3.42 11.10 -15.21
C LYS A 27 -4.53 10.63 -14.28
N ILE A 28 -5.46 9.79 -14.74
CA ILE A 28 -6.51 9.22 -13.89
C ILE A 28 -5.88 8.48 -12.70
N ALA A 29 -4.90 7.60 -12.95
CA ALA A 29 -4.20 6.87 -11.89
C ALA A 29 -3.50 7.81 -10.87
N LEU A 30 -2.90 8.92 -11.33
CA LEU A 30 -2.30 9.92 -10.45
C LEU A 30 -3.35 10.62 -9.59
N TYR A 31 -4.48 11.04 -10.18
CA TYR A 31 -5.54 11.69 -9.43
C TYR A 31 -6.23 10.73 -8.46
N CYS A 32 -6.43 9.45 -8.82
CA CYS A 32 -6.91 8.44 -7.88
C CYS A 32 -6.02 8.37 -6.63
N GLU A 33 -4.69 8.38 -6.78
CA GLU A 33 -3.79 8.36 -5.63
C GLU A 33 -3.94 9.63 -4.77
N SER A 34 -3.92 10.81 -5.38
CA SER A 34 -4.05 12.07 -4.66
C SER A 34 -5.39 12.19 -3.93
N ILE A 35 -6.48 11.80 -4.59
CA ILE A 35 -7.83 11.78 -4.00
C ILE A 35 -7.89 10.75 -2.87
N GLY A 36 -7.39 9.53 -3.10
CA GLY A 36 -7.39 8.46 -2.10
C GLY A 36 -6.63 8.83 -0.84
N ARG A 37 -5.43 9.43 -0.97
CA ARG A 37 -4.65 9.94 0.18
C ARG A 37 -5.40 11.04 0.92
N LEU A 38 -5.93 12.03 0.20
CA LEU A 38 -6.66 13.14 0.79
C LEU A 38 -7.93 12.68 1.55
N LEU A 39 -8.65 11.70 0.99
CA LEU A 39 -9.82 11.09 1.63
C LEU A 39 -9.40 10.34 2.90
N PHE A 40 -8.34 9.53 2.84
CA PHE A 40 -7.83 8.77 3.98
C PHE A 40 -7.41 9.68 5.14
N GLU A 41 -6.61 10.72 4.85
CA GLU A 41 -6.17 11.71 5.83
C GLU A 41 -7.34 12.43 6.53
N ASN A 42 -8.52 12.45 5.90
CA ASN A 42 -9.74 13.06 6.43
C ASN A 42 -10.77 12.04 6.94
N GLY A 43 -10.40 10.76 7.09
CA GLY A 43 -11.23 9.71 7.67
C GLY A 43 -12.24 9.05 6.73
N PHE A 44 -12.21 9.36 5.43
CA PHE A 44 -13.07 8.75 4.41
C PHE A 44 -12.44 7.47 3.88
N ILE A 45 -12.38 6.44 4.73
CA ILE A 45 -11.66 5.19 4.48
C ILE A 45 -12.22 4.45 3.26
N LYS A 46 -13.54 4.30 3.18
CA LYS A 46 -14.20 3.55 2.11
C LYS A 46 -13.94 4.20 0.75
N GLU A 47 -14.19 5.50 0.65
CA GLU A 47 -14.01 6.27 -0.58
C GLU A 47 -12.53 6.32 -0.99
N SER A 48 -11.62 6.33 -0.02
CA SER A 48 -10.17 6.21 -0.28
C SER A 48 -9.81 4.88 -0.94
N ILE A 49 -10.31 3.76 -0.38
CA ILE A 49 -10.11 2.42 -0.94
C ILE A 49 -10.66 2.35 -2.37
N GLU A 50 -11.86 2.90 -2.63
CA GLU A 50 -12.45 2.92 -3.98
C GLU A 50 -11.52 3.60 -5.00
N GLN A 51 -10.84 4.70 -4.62
CA GLN A 51 -9.88 5.35 -5.50
C GLN A 51 -8.64 4.49 -5.77
N PHE A 52 -8.08 3.86 -4.73
CA PHE A 52 -6.91 2.99 -4.90
C PHE A 52 -7.25 1.72 -5.69
N GLU A 53 -8.47 1.17 -5.54
CA GLU A 53 -8.93 0.04 -6.36
C GLU A 53 -9.09 0.43 -7.83
N GLU A 54 -9.61 1.61 -8.13
CA GLU A 54 -9.66 2.12 -9.50
C GLU A 54 -8.24 2.29 -10.08
N GLN A 55 -7.30 2.83 -9.30
CA GLN A 55 -5.89 2.93 -9.69
C GLN A 55 -5.30 1.55 -10.00
N ALA A 56 -5.55 0.56 -9.14
CA ALA A 56 -5.09 -0.82 -9.32
C ALA A 56 -5.65 -1.42 -10.61
N GLN A 57 -6.94 -1.19 -10.91
CA GLN A 57 -7.56 -1.69 -12.15
C GLN A 57 -6.89 -1.07 -13.40
N ILE A 58 -6.53 0.20 -13.35
CA ILE A 58 -5.81 0.87 -14.44
C ILE A 58 -4.44 0.22 -14.67
N PHE A 59 -3.66 0.01 -13.61
CA PHE A 59 -2.33 -0.61 -13.72
C PHE A 59 -2.41 -2.07 -14.15
N MET A 60 -3.41 -2.81 -13.68
CA MET A 60 -3.69 -4.17 -14.12
C MET A 60 -3.98 -4.24 -15.62
N ARG A 61 -4.87 -3.39 -16.14
CA ARG A 61 -5.21 -3.35 -17.59
C ARG A 61 -4.04 -2.93 -18.48
N GLN A 62 -3.12 -2.12 -17.95
CA GLN A 62 -1.90 -1.69 -18.67
C GLN A 62 -0.71 -2.62 -18.46
N ASN A 63 -0.87 -3.73 -17.73
CA ASN A 63 0.20 -4.66 -17.36
C ASN A 63 1.38 -3.96 -16.64
N LYS A 64 1.09 -2.91 -15.85
CA LYS A 64 2.06 -2.19 -15.03
C LYS A 64 2.17 -2.85 -13.65
N LYS A 65 2.84 -3.99 -13.60
CA LYS A 65 2.86 -4.86 -12.42
C LYS A 65 3.49 -4.21 -11.19
N LEU A 66 4.65 -3.56 -11.31
CA LEU A 66 5.27 -2.88 -10.16
C LEU A 66 4.40 -1.73 -9.61
N ASP A 67 3.73 -0.97 -10.47
CA ASP A 67 2.80 0.07 -10.02
C ASP A 67 1.57 -0.54 -9.33
N LEU A 68 1.03 -1.65 -9.86
CA LEU A 68 -0.04 -2.41 -9.21
C LEU A 68 0.38 -2.92 -7.82
N ALA A 69 1.60 -3.43 -7.69
CA ALA A 69 2.16 -3.90 -6.43
C ALA A 69 2.19 -2.77 -5.39
N LYS A 70 2.68 -1.59 -5.79
CA LYS A 70 2.72 -0.39 -4.94
C LYS A 70 1.32 0.09 -4.55
N THR A 71 0.33 0.03 -5.45
CA THR A 71 -1.06 0.34 -5.09
C THR A 71 -1.62 -0.65 -4.07
N TYR A 72 -1.33 -1.96 -4.20
CA TYR A 72 -1.71 -2.94 -3.19
C TYR A 72 -1.03 -2.71 -1.83
N HIS A 73 0.21 -2.24 -1.81
CA HIS A 73 0.86 -1.78 -0.58
C HIS A 73 0.08 -0.64 0.08
N ILE A 74 -0.33 0.38 -0.69
CA ILE A 74 -1.12 1.51 -0.15
C ILE A 74 -2.46 1.02 0.43
N ILE A 75 -3.17 0.15 -0.29
CA ILE A 75 -4.43 -0.44 0.19
C ILE A 75 -4.22 -1.22 1.49
N SER A 76 -3.13 -2.00 1.56
CA SER A 76 -2.75 -2.72 2.77
C SER A 76 -2.54 -1.79 3.97
N ASP A 77 -1.84 -0.68 3.77
CA ASP A 77 -1.60 0.31 4.82
C ASP A 77 -2.91 0.96 5.30
N VAL A 78 -3.80 1.35 4.36
CA VAL A 78 -5.11 1.92 4.71
C VAL A 78 -5.94 0.96 5.56
N TYR A 79 -5.96 -0.33 5.22
CA TYR A 79 -6.66 -1.34 6.02
C TYR A 79 -6.00 -1.56 7.38
N ALA A 80 -4.66 -1.62 7.46
CA ALA A 80 -3.95 -1.77 8.72
C ALA A 80 -4.26 -0.63 9.70
N ASP A 81 -4.18 0.60 9.19
CA ASP A 81 -4.41 1.82 9.97
C ASP A 81 -5.89 1.99 10.35
N SER A 82 -6.81 1.39 9.58
CA SER A 82 -8.25 1.33 9.90
C SER A 82 -8.64 0.15 10.81
N GLY A 83 -7.68 -0.71 11.17
CA GLY A 83 -7.88 -1.86 12.05
C GLY A 83 -8.33 -3.16 11.38
N ASP A 84 -8.54 -3.18 10.07
CA ASP A 84 -8.89 -4.40 9.33
C ASP A 84 -7.62 -5.16 8.92
N LEU A 85 -7.03 -5.86 9.88
CA LEU A 85 -5.76 -6.56 9.70
C LEU A 85 -5.87 -7.77 8.75
N GLU A 86 -7.06 -8.36 8.59
CA GLU A 86 -7.28 -9.47 7.66
C GLU A 86 -7.24 -9.00 6.20
N LEU A 87 -7.94 -7.91 5.88
CA LEU A 87 -7.85 -7.32 4.54
C LEU A 87 -6.47 -6.72 4.28
N SER A 88 -5.85 -6.11 5.28
CA SER A 88 -4.46 -5.65 5.18
C SER A 88 -3.53 -6.79 4.79
N LEU A 89 -3.58 -7.92 5.51
CA LEU A 89 -2.76 -9.10 5.22
C LEU A 89 -2.99 -9.62 3.79
N LYS A 90 -4.24 -9.67 3.33
CA LYS A 90 -4.58 -10.10 1.97
C LYS A 90 -3.92 -9.23 0.90
N PHE A 91 -3.93 -7.91 1.07
CA PHE A 91 -3.30 -6.99 0.11
C PHE A 91 -1.78 -6.97 0.22
N ALA A 92 -1.21 -7.09 1.41
CA ALA A 92 0.24 -7.26 1.61
C ALA A 92 0.77 -8.53 0.94
N LEU A 93 0.04 -9.64 1.00
CA LEU A 93 0.40 -10.88 0.31
C LEU A 93 0.38 -10.71 -1.21
N LYS A 94 -0.63 -10.02 -1.77
CA LYS A 94 -0.67 -9.70 -3.21
C LYS A 94 0.50 -8.81 -3.62
N TYR A 95 0.82 -7.79 -2.82
CA TYR A 95 1.99 -6.93 -3.02
C TYR A 95 3.28 -7.75 -3.06
N ASN A 96 3.52 -8.58 -2.03
CA ASN A 96 4.70 -9.44 -1.95
C ASN A 96 4.82 -10.38 -3.15
N ASN A 97 3.73 -11.02 -3.57
CA ASN A 97 3.73 -11.94 -4.71
C ASN A 97 4.16 -11.23 -6.00
N ILE A 98 3.56 -10.08 -6.31
CA ILE A 98 3.92 -9.32 -7.53
C ILE A 98 5.36 -8.82 -7.45
N SER A 99 5.80 -8.32 -6.29
CA SER A 99 7.19 -7.85 -6.10
C SER A 99 8.22 -8.96 -6.33
N ARG A 100 7.90 -10.19 -5.92
CA ARG A 100 8.73 -11.38 -6.19
C ARG A 100 8.71 -11.76 -7.66
N ASP A 101 7.54 -11.78 -8.30
CA ASP A 101 7.41 -12.11 -9.72
C ASP A 101 8.17 -11.13 -10.62
N GLU A 102 8.19 -9.85 -10.26
CA GLU A 102 8.93 -8.81 -10.97
C GLU A 102 10.41 -8.71 -10.57
N GLY A 103 10.88 -9.51 -9.59
CA GLY A 103 12.27 -9.54 -9.14
C GLY A 103 12.76 -8.24 -8.48
N SER A 104 11.85 -7.40 -7.96
CA SER A 104 12.22 -6.12 -7.35
C SER A 104 12.62 -6.31 -5.89
N PHE A 105 13.91 -6.51 -5.62
CA PHE A 105 14.42 -6.71 -4.25
C PHE A 105 14.02 -5.59 -3.28
N ALA A 106 13.99 -4.33 -3.74
CA ALA A 106 13.57 -3.21 -2.90
C ALA A 106 12.10 -3.31 -2.49
N GLU A 107 11.24 -3.75 -3.40
CA GLU A 107 9.81 -3.95 -3.11
C GLU A 107 9.55 -5.26 -2.36
N ILE A 108 10.36 -6.30 -2.56
CA ILE A 108 10.32 -7.54 -1.76
C ILE A 108 10.68 -7.23 -0.31
N GLN A 109 11.75 -6.46 -0.08
CA GLN A 109 12.17 -6.03 1.24
C GLN A 109 11.05 -5.25 1.95
N ARG A 110 10.42 -4.30 1.25
CA ARG A 110 9.32 -3.52 1.80
C ARG A 110 8.09 -4.38 2.06
N ALA A 111 7.70 -5.25 1.14
CA ALA A 111 6.55 -6.15 1.31
C ALA A 111 6.72 -7.10 2.50
N THR A 112 7.91 -7.64 2.69
CA THR A 112 8.21 -8.52 3.83
C THR A 112 8.25 -7.75 5.15
N ALA A 113 8.75 -6.51 5.18
CA ALA A 113 8.61 -5.64 6.35
C ALA A 113 7.14 -5.35 6.69
N THR A 114 6.31 -5.04 5.68
CA THR A 114 4.87 -4.80 5.84
C THR A 114 4.16 -6.04 6.39
N LEU A 115 4.46 -7.23 5.88
CA LEU A 115 3.92 -8.49 6.41
C LEU A 115 4.35 -8.71 7.87
N GLY A 116 5.62 -8.47 8.20
CA GLY A 116 6.12 -8.51 9.57
C GLY A 116 5.33 -7.60 10.51
N ARG A 117 5.07 -6.35 10.09
CA ARG A 117 4.25 -5.38 10.83
C ARG A 117 2.82 -5.88 11.04
N ILE A 118 2.17 -6.40 10.00
CA ILE A 118 0.78 -6.87 10.08
C ILE A 118 0.68 -8.05 11.06
N TYR A 119 1.55 -9.05 10.96
CA TYR A 119 1.56 -10.18 11.90
C TYR A 119 1.81 -9.74 13.34
N TYR A 120 2.67 -8.73 13.56
CA TYR A 120 2.86 -8.14 14.89
C TYR A 120 1.59 -7.48 15.40
N LEU A 121 0.92 -6.65 14.59
CA LEU A 121 -0.34 -6.01 14.96
C LEU A 121 -1.42 -7.04 15.30
N MET A 122 -1.53 -8.11 14.50
CA MET A 122 -2.47 -9.21 14.77
C MET A 122 -2.13 -9.92 16.08
N ALA A 123 -0.84 -10.11 16.41
CA ALA A 123 -0.45 -10.67 17.70
C ALA A 123 -0.91 -9.79 18.88
N CYS A 124 -0.79 -8.47 18.73
CA CYS A 124 -1.21 -7.50 19.75
C CYS A 124 -2.72 -7.48 19.99
N THR A 125 -3.55 -7.92 19.04
CA THR A 125 -5.01 -8.02 19.21
C THR A 125 -5.45 -9.33 19.88
N LEU A 126 -4.57 -10.32 20.03
CA LEU A 126 -4.91 -11.64 20.58
C LEU A 126 -4.76 -11.70 22.10
N GLU A 127 -5.80 -12.19 22.77
CA GLU A 127 -5.80 -12.40 24.22
C GLU A 127 -5.05 -13.68 24.64
N LYS A 128 -5.15 -14.73 23.83
CA LYS A 128 -4.55 -16.04 24.13
C LYS A 128 -3.06 -16.06 23.80
N GLU A 129 -2.27 -16.46 24.79
CA GLU A 129 -0.80 -16.46 24.69
C GLU A 129 -0.25 -17.38 23.60
N HIS A 130 -0.83 -18.58 23.43
CA HIS A 130 -0.36 -19.53 22.42
C HIS A 130 -0.59 -19.00 20.98
N GLU A 131 -1.77 -18.46 20.69
CA GLU A 131 -2.07 -17.86 19.38
C GLU A 131 -1.16 -16.66 19.14
N ARG A 132 -0.96 -15.80 20.16
CA ARG A 132 -0.04 -14.66 20.07
C ARG A 132 1.38 -15.10 19.71
N HIS A 133 1.89 -16.16 20.33
CA HIS A 133 3.23 -16.67 20.05
C HIS A 133 3.41 -17.07 18.58
N ASP A 134 2.42 -17.74 17.97
CA ASP A 134 2.48 -18.14 16.57
C ASP A 134 2.52 -16.94 15.62
N TYR A 135 1.75 -15.89 15.90
CA TYR A 135 1.77 -14.66 15.11
C TYR A 135 3.08 -13.87 15.29
N LEU A 136 3.63 -13.81 16.50
CA LEU A 136 4.92 -13.19 16.76
C LEU A 136 6.06 -13.93 16.05
N LYS A 137 6.02 -15.27 16.03
CA LYS A 137 6.98 -16.07 15.29
C LYS A 137 6.95 -15.75 13.80
N LYS A 138 5.77 -15.70 13.19
CA LYS A 138 5.61 -15.29 11.78
C LYS A 138 6.11 -13.87 11.53
N SER A 139 5.78 -12.94 12.43
CA SER A 139 6.25 -11.55 12.34
C SER A 139 7.78 -11.49 12.27
N LEU A 140 8.45 -12.21 13.19
CA LEU A 140 9.91 -12.30 13.24
C LEU A 140 10.50 -12.94 11.98
N GLU A 141 9.90 -14.02 11.47
CA GLU A 141 10.31 -14.65 10.20
C GLU A 141 10.29 -13.64 9.03
N PHE A 142 9.23 -12.84 8.92
CA PHE A 142 9.12 -11.81 7.88
C PHE A 142 10.11 -10.66 8.05
N TYR A 143 10.38 -10.22 9.29
CA TYR A 143 11.41 -9.20 9.53
C TYR A 143 12.82 -9.70 9.20
N ASN A 144 13.14 -10.95 9.54
CA ASN A 144 14.41 -11.57 9.17
C ASN A 144 14.55 -11.70 7.65
N LEU A 145 13.47 -12.06 6.96
CA LEU A 145 13.45 -12.09 5.49
C LEU A 145 13.65 -10.69 4.89
N SER A 146 13.02 -9.67 5.47
CA SER A 146 13.22 -8.28 5.04
C SER A 146 14.69 -7.87 5.22
N GLN A 147 15.28 -8.13 6.39
CA GLN A 147 16.67 -7.80 6.68
C GLN A 147 17.66 -8.50 5.73
N SER A 148 17.51 -9.80 5.51
CA SER A 148 18.35 -10.55 4.56
C SER A 148 18.21 -10.06 3.11
N THR A 149 17.01 -9.59 2.71
CA THR A 149 16.82 -8.99 1.39
C THR A 149 17.60 -7.67 1.25
N VAL A 150 17.76 -6.90 2.32
CA VAL A 150 18.59 -5.66 2.34
C VAL A 150 20.04 -5.97 2.00
N GLU A 151 20.59 -7.09 2.47
CA GLU A 151 21.99 -7.48 2.21
C GLU A 151 22.26 -7.71 0.71
N THR A 152 21.22 -7.98 -0.06
CA THR A 152 21.28 -8.15 -1.52
C THR A 152 21.11 -6.82 -2.28
N LEU A 153 20.67 -5.75 -1.61
CA LEU A 153 20.53 -4.43 -2.21
C LEU A 153 21.90 -3.73 -2.30
N CYS A 154 22.47 -3.66 -3.50
CA CYS A 154 23.61 -2.80 -3.77
C CYS A 154 23.14 -1.37 -4.07
N GLY A 155 23.45 -0.43 -3.18
CA GLY A 155 23.21 1.00 -3.39
C GLY A 155 24.25 1.84 -2.66
N THR A 156 24.68 2.95 -3.28
CA THR A 156 25.49 3.96 -2.60
C THR A 156 24.57 4.88 -1.81
N VAL A 157 24.77 4.99 -0.49
CA VAL A 157 24.14 6.06 0.31
C VAL A 157 24.65 7.39 -0.26
N PRO A 158 23.77 8.26 -0.79
CA PRO A 158 24.18 9.60 -1.18
C PRO A 158 24.73 10.28 0.06
N LYS A 159 25.99 10.70 0.03
CA LYS A 159 26.49 11.61 1.07
C LYS A 159 25.67 12.89 0.91
N ASN A 160 24.86 13.20 1.92
CA ASN A 160 24.20 14.50 2.00
C ASN A 160 25.31 15.57 1.93
N GLU A 161 25.27 16.41 0.89
CA GLU A 161 26.00 17.67 0.83
C GLU A 161 25.32 18.72 1.71
#